data_AF-A0A1N7MPU1-F1
#
_entry.id   AF-A0A1N7MPU1-F1
#
_cell.length_a   1.000
_cell.length_b   1.000
_cell.length_c   1.000
_cell.angle_alpha   90.00
_cell.angle_beta   90.00
_cell.angle_gamma   90.00
#
_symmetry.space_group_name_H-M   'P 1'
#
loop_
_entity.id
_entity.type
_entity.pdbx_description
1 polymer ?
#
loop_
_entity_poly.entity_id
_entity_poly.type
_entity_poly.pdbx_seq_one_letter_code
_entity_poly.pdbx_strand_id
1 'polypeptide(L)'
;MTTQIAQLQSLLPDSIHEVAAVIGMPATLRLVERFGGTTLPLPRGDNIIGRASLAVLAKQIGDDDAQKLAHHCAGEPLYIPRCDVALRRLRDLSICDQFAGAVRTGKTAIKVVAELALANKLTDRWIWKIVKETPPDSSPTTPDLFH
;
A
#
# COMPACT_ATOMS: atom_id res chain seq x y z
N MET A 1 -12.13 -5.37 -1.29
CA MET A 1 -10.72 -5.10 -1.66
C MET A 1 -10.60 -4.16 -2.86
N THR A 2 -11.38 -4.32 -3.94
CA THR A 2 -11.25 -3.49 -5.16
C THR A 2 -11.48 -1.98 -4.96
N THR A 3 -12.44 -1.59 -4.12
CA THR A 3 -12.77 -0.16 -3.88
C THR A 3 -11.68 0.61 -3.12
N GLN A 4 -10.98 -0.07 -2.19
CA GLN A 4 -9.90 0.53 -1.39
C GLN A 4 -8.68 0.88 -2.24
N ILE A 5 -8.42 0.12 -3.31
CA ILE A 5 -7.28 0.36 -4.21
C ILE A 5 -7.51 1.62 -5.06
N ALA A 6 -8.75 1.87 -5.51
CA ALA A 6 -9.09 3.04 -6.31
C ALA A 6 -8.94 4.36 -5.53
N GLN A 7 -9.37 4.41 -4.27
CA GLN A 7 -9.18 5.58 -3.41
C GLN A 7 -7.70 5.85 -3.09
N LEU A 8 -6.86 4.81 -3.15
CA LEU A 8 -5.43 4.98 -2.94
C LEU A 8 -4.72 5.58 -4.14
N GLN A 9 -5.21 5.31 -5.35
CA GLN A 9 -4.59 5.78 -6.58
C GLN A 9 -4.45 7.31 -6.57
N SER A 10 -5.45 8.06 -6.13
CA SER A 10 -5.35 9.52 -6.07
C SER A 10 -4.34 10.08 -5.07
N LEU A 11 -3.76 9.25 -4.20
CA LEU A 11 -2.80 9.65 -3.17
C LEU A 11 -1.35 9.28 -3.54
N LEU A 12 -1.15 8.60 -4.67
CA LEU A 12 0.16 8.13 -5.10
C LEU A 12 0.79 9.14 -6.09
N PRO A 13 2.12 9.31 -6.06
CA PRO A 13 2.82 10.07 -7.09
C PRO A 13 2.76 9.37 -8.47
N ASP A 14 2.90 10.14 -9.54
CA ASP A 14 2.90 9.63 -10.92
C ASP A 14 3.93 8.52 -11.14
N SER A 15 5.14 8.65 -10.57
CA SER A 15 6.18 7.61 -10.67
C SER A 15 5.75 6.28 -10.06
N ILE A 16 4.89 6.29 -9.04
CA ILE A 16 4.34 5.05 -8.45
C ILE A 16 3.24 4.47 -9.33
N HIS A 17 2.49 5.30 -10.04
CA HIS A 17 1.54 4.82 -11.05
C HIS A 17 2.24 4.12 -12.21
N GLU A 18 3.36 4.66 -12.68
CA GLU A 18 4.19 4.03 -13.70
C GLU A 18 4.68 2.65 -13.24
N VAL A 19 5.21 2.56 -12.02
CA VAL A 19 5.61 1.27 -11.42
C VAL A 19 4.41 0.31 -11.34
N ALA A 20 3.24 0.79 -10.92
CA ALA A 20 2.02 -0.02 -10.87
C ALA A 20 1.52 -0.49 -12.24
N ALA A 21 1.78 0.25 -13.31
CA ALA A 21 1.47 -0.20 -14.67
C ALA A 21 2.38 -1.37 -15.11
N VAL A 22 3.58 -1.47 -14.53
CA VAL A 22 4.58 -2.50 -14.88
C VAL A 22 4.40 -3.79 -14.07
N ILE A 23 4.30 -3.69 -12.74
CA ILE A 23 4.26 -4.86 -11.83
C ILE A 23 2.88 -5.08 -11.19
N GLY A 24 1.92 -4.21 -11.45
CA GLY A 24 0.60 -4.24 -10.84
C GLY A 24 0.58 -3.59 -9.45
N MET A 25 -0.55 -2.98 -9.11
CA MET A 25 -0.70 -2.21 -7.88
C MET A 25 -0.38 -3.01 -6.59
N PRO A 26 -0.80 -4.29 -6.43
CA PRO A 26 -0.48 -5.04 -5.21
C PRO A 26 1.03 -5.23 -4.99
N ALA A 27 1.81 -5.44 -6.07
CA ALA A 27 3.26 -5.57 -5.98
C ALA A 27 3.91 -4.21 -5.69
N THR A 28 3.43 -3.15 -6.34
CA THR A 28 3.88 -1.77 -6.10
C THR A 28 3.69 -1.34 -4.64
N LEU A 29 2.55 -1.66 -4.02
CA LEU A 29 2.34 -1.30 -2.62
C LEU A 29 3.34 -2.00 -1.69
N ARG A 30 3.61 -3.30 -1.91
CA ARG A 30 4.66 -4.02 -1.16
C ARG A 30 6.05 -3.44 -1.40
N LEU A 31 6.34 -3.02 -2.63
CA LEU A 31 7.59 -2.35 -2.98
C LEU A 31 7.75 -1.05 -2.17
N VAL A 32 6.71 -0.22 -2.14
CA VAL A 32 6.68 1.05 -1.41
C VAL A 32 6.79 0.84 0.10
N GLU A 33 6.08 -0.14 0.67
CA GLU A 33 6.17 -0.48 2.09
C GLU A 33 7.59 -0.87 2.52
N ARG A 34 8.33 -1.55 1.63
CA ARG A 34 9.67 -2.07 1.93
C ARG A 34 10.80 -1.10 1.60
N PHE A 35 10.68 -0.37 0.51
CA PHE A 35 11.76 0.43 -0.07
C PHE A 35 11.43 1.93 -0.16
N GLY A 36 10.29 2.36 0.36
CA GLY A 36 9.89 3.76 0.37
C GLY A 36 10.98 4.67 0.95
N GLY A 37 11.35 5.69 0.20
CA GLY A 37 12.44 6.63 0.52
C GLY A 37 13.82 6.17 0.08
N THR A 38 13.94 5.09 -0.72
CA THR A 38 15.22 4.57 -1.19
C THR A 38 15.30 4.54 -2.71
N THR A 39 16.53 4.45 -3.23
CA THR A 39 16.79 4.26 -4.66
C THR A 39 17.18 2.80 -4.89
N LEU A 40 16.40 2.12 -5.74
CA LEU A 40 16.63 0.73 -6.11
C LEU A 40 17.61 0.65 -7.28
N PRO A 41 18.70 -0.13 -7.17
CA PRO A 41 19.54 -0.44 -8.31
C PRO A 41 18.82 -1.45 -9.21
N LEU A 42 18.47 -1.03 -10.43
CA LEU A 42 17.79 -1.85 -11.43
C LEU A 42 18.69 -2.10 -12.66
N PRO A 43 19.83 -2.81 -12.50
CA PRO A 43 20.71 -3.09 -13.61
C PRO A 43 20.06 -4.05 -14.62
N ARG A 44 20.42 -3.91 -15.90
CA ARG A 44 19.96 -4.81 -16.98
C ARG A 44 20.38 -6.28 -16.82
N GLY A 45 21.36 -6.56 -15.96
CA GLY A 45 21.88 -7.91 -15.76
C GLY A 45 22.87 -8.38 -16.83
N ASP A 46 23.44 -7.45 -17.61
CA ASP A 46 24.37 -7.77 -18.70
C ASP A 46 25.71 -8.33 -18.20
N ASN A 47 26.14 -7.92 -17.00
CA ASN A 47 27.39 -8.36 -16.36
C ASN A 47 27.14 -9.10 -15.03
N ILE A 48 28.18 -9.77 -14.51
CA ILE A 48 28.10 -10.59 -13.29
C ILE A 48 27.60 -9.77 -12.09
N ILE A 49 28.06 -8.53 -11.95
CA ILE A 49 27.69 -7.64 -10.84
C ILE A 49 26.20 -7.26 -10.93
N GLY A 50 25.74 -6.90 -12.13
CA GLY A 50 24.35 -6.56 -12.39
C GLY A 50 23.40 -7.72 -12.14
N ARG A 51 23.78 -8.95 -12.55
CA ARG A 51 23.00 -10.16 -12.25
C ARG A 51 22.91 -10.41 -10.75
N ALA A 52 24.01 -10.27 -10.02
CA ALA A 52 24.02 -10.45 -8.57
C ALA A 52 23.13 -9.41 -7.87
N SER A 53 23.22 -8.14 -8.26
CA SER A 53 22.36 -7.07 -7.72
C SER A 53 20.88 -7.31 -8.01
N LEU A 54 20.55 -7.69 -9.25
CA LEU A 54 19.16 -8.00 -9.64
C LEU A 54 18.62 -9.21 -8.87
N ALA A 55 19.43 -10.26 -8.67
CA ALA A 55 19.05 -11.42 -7.88
C ALA A 55 18.80 -11.09 -6.39
N VAL A 56 19.55 -10.14 -5.82
CA VAL A 56 19.29 -9.65 -4.45
C VAL A 56 17.95 -8.93 -4.37
N LEU A 57 17.64 -8.08 -5.35
CA LEU A 57 16.35 -7.40 -5.41
C LEU A 57 15.20 -8.39 -5.60
N ALA A 58 15.37 -9.35 -6.51
CA ALA A 58 14.38 -10.37 -6.82
C ALA A 58 13.99 -11.24 -5.61
N LYS A 59 14.92 -11.54 -4.69
CA LYS A 59 14.61 -12.20 -3.41
C LYS A 59 13.62 -11.42 -2.54
N GLN A 60 13.47 -10.12 -2.76
CA GLN A 60 12.62 -9.25 -1.97
C GLN A 60 11.27 -8.94 -2.63
N ILE A 61 11.22 -8.89 -3.98
CA ILE A 61 10.03 -8.47 -4.74
C ILE A 61 9.50 -9.52 -5.71
N GLY A 62 10.22 -10.62 -5.93
CA GLY A 62 9.94 -11.64 -6.93
C GLY A 62 10.82 -11.47 -8.18
N ASP A 63 11.19 -12.58 -8.81
CA ASP A 63 12.03 -12.60 -10.02
C ASP A 63 11.35 -11.88 -11.19
N ASP A 64 10.07 -12.16 -11.43
CA ASP A 64 9.30 -11.56 -12.53
C ASP A 64 9.17 -10.04 -12.39
N ASP A 65 8.84 -9.56 -11.20
CA ASP A 65 8.66 -8.14 -10.93
C ASP A 65 10.01 -7.39 -11.01
N ALA A 66 11.09 -7.99 -10.51
CA ALA A 66 12.43 -7.44 -10.64
C ALA A 66 12.88 -7.34 -12.11
N GLN A 67 12.64 -8.37 -12.93
CA GLN A 67 12.95 -8.32 -14.35
C GLN A 67 12.13 -7.28 -15.11
N LYS A 68 10.81 -7.20 -14.86
CA LYS A 68 9.95 -6.20 -15.49
C LYS A 68 10.42 -4.77 -15.17
N LEU A 69 10.75 -4.50 -13.91
CA LEU A 69 11.28 -3.19 -13.51
C LEU A 69 12.66 -2.90 -14.11
N ALA A 70 13.58 -3.88 -14.11
CA ALA A 70 14.91 -3.70 -14.70
C ALA A 70 14.84 -3.43 -16.22
N HIS A 71 13.90 -4.08 -16.91
CA HIS A 71 13.63 -3.83 -18.32
C HIS A 71 13.03 -2.44 -18.53
N HIS A 72 12.01 -2.07 -17.74
CA HIS A 72 11.34 -0.78 -17.83
C HIS A 72 12.28 0.41 -17.56
N CYS A 73 13.11 0.31 -16.51
CA CYS A 73 14.07 1.35 -16.15
C CYS A 73 15.35 1.32 -17.01
N ALA A 74 15.46 0.37 -17.96
CA ALA A 74 16.57 0.26 -18.90
C ALA A 74 17.98 0.30 -18.27
N GLY A 75 18.15 -0.13 -17.02
CA GLY A 75 19.44 -0.08 -16.31
C GLY A 75 19.64 1.14 -15.40
N GLU A 76 18.70 2.08 -15.38
CA GLU A 76 18.75 3.25 -14.52
C GLU A 76 18.22 2.96 -13.11
N PRO A 77 18.82 3.55 -12.06
CA PRO A 77 18.30 3.42 -10.70
C PRO A 77 16.91 4.06 -10.58
N LEU A 78 15.99 3.40 -9.88
CA LEU A 78 14.63 3.89 -9.66
C LEU A 78 14.46 4.38 -8.22
N TYR A 79 14.09 5.65 -8.05
CA TYR A 79 13.69 6.18 -6.75
C TYR A 79 12.27 5.74 -6.39
N ILE A 80 12.07 5.25 -5.17
CA ILE A 80 10.77 4.82 -4.64
C ILE A 80 10.29 5.85 -3.59
N PRO A 81 9.29 6.68 -3.90
CA PRO A 81 8.66 7.56 -2.92
C PRO A 81 8.08 6.81 -1.71
N ARG A 82 8.13 7.43 -0.52
CA ARG A 82 7.63 6.84 0.74
C ARG A 82 6.12 6.60 0.78
N CYS A 83 5.36 7.42 0.06
CA CYS A 83 3.89 7.38 0.03
C CYS A 83 3.22 7.30 1.41
N ASP A 84 3.78 7.98 2.43
CA ASP A 84 3.36 7.85 3.83
C ASP A 84 1.86 8.10 4.04
N VAL A 85 1.29 9.03 3.28
CA VAL A 85 -0.15 9.36 3.31
C VAL A 85 -0.98 8.18 2.81
N ALA A 86 -0.63 7.60 1.66
CA ALA A 86 -1.33 6.47 1.07
C ALA A 86 -1.21 5.21 1.96
N LEU A 87 -0.01 4.92 2.47
CA LEU A 87 0.20 3.78 3.38
C LEU A 87 -0.57 3.94 4.69
N ARG A 88 -0.61 5.17 5.25
CA ARG A 88 -1.42 5.46 6.45
C ARG A 88 -2.90 5.23 6.17
N ARG A 89 -3.39 5.65 4.99
CA ARG A 89 -4.77 5.44 4.59
C ARG A 89 -5.10 3.94 4.44
N LEU A 90 -4.20 3.13 3.85
CA LEU A 90 -4.37 1.67 3.77
C LEU A 90 -4.50 1.04 5.16
N ARG A 91 -3.60 1.41 6.08
CA ARG A 91 -3.64 0.92 7.46
C ARG A 91 -4.97 1.27 8.11
N ASP A 92 -5.42 2.51 7.99
CA ASP A 92 -6.65 2.99 8.61
C ASP A 92 -7.88 2.25 8.05
N LEU A 93 -7.93 2.02 6.73
CA LEU A 93 -8.97 1.21 6.09
C LEU A 93 -8.97 -0.25 6.57
N SER A 94 -7.78 -0.86 6.71
CA SER A 94 -7.62 -2.21 7.24
C SER A 94 -8.08 -2.31 8.71
N ILE A 95 -7.78 -1.31 9.53
CA ILE A 95 -8.26 -1.21 10.91
C ILE A 95 -9.79 -1.18 10.94
N CYS A 96 -10.44 -0.38 10.08
CA CYS A 96 -11.89 -0.32 9.99
C CYS A 96 -12.52 -1.65 9.59
N ASP A 97 -11.96 -2.34 8.58
CA ASP A 97 -12.46 -3.63 8.12
C ASP A 97 -12.33 -4.71 9.21
N GLN A 98 -11.16 -4.80 9.86
CA GLN A 98 -10.92 -5.71 10.98
C GLN A 98 -11.85 -5.42 12.16
N PHE A 99 -12.04 -4.15 12.50
CA PHE A 99 -12.96 -3.75 13.57
C PHE A 99 -14.39 -4.18 13.26
N ALA A 100 -14.89 -3.85 12.07
CA ALA A 100 -16.24 -4.19 11.64
C ALA A 100 -16.44 -5.72 11.60
N GLY A 101 -15.46 -6.47 11.09
CA GLY A 101 -15.47 -7.93 11.10
C GLY A 101 -15.56 -8.52 12.51
N ALA A 102 -14.70 -8.05 13.42
CA ALA A 102 -14.63 -8.57 14.77
C ALA A 102 -15.90 -8.28 15.59
N VAL A 103 -16.50 -7.10 15.44
CA VAL A 103 -17.78 -6.76 16.08
C VAL A 103 -18.92 -7.62 15.54
N ARG A 104 -18.97 -7.87 14.21
CA ARG A 104 -19.97 -8.80 13.63
C ARG A 104 -19.85 -10.23 14.18
N THR A 105 -18.65 -10.67 14.54
CA THR A 105 -18.43 -11.98 15.18
C THR A 105 -18.73 -12.01 16.69
N GLY A 106 -19.27 -10.92 17.26
CA GLY A 106 -19.70 -10.86 18.66
C GLY A 106 -18.62 -10.43 19.66
N LYS A 107 -17.43 -9.99 19.21
CA LYS A 107 -16.44 -9.39 20.11
C LYS A 107 -16.91 -8.00 20.54
N THR A 108 -16.66 -7.64 21.81
CA THR A 108 -16.95 -6.29 22.30
C THR A 108 -16.00 -5.27 21.68
N ALA A 109 -16.52 -4.08 21.35
CA ALA A 109 -15.73 -3.03 20.71
C ALA A 109 -14.48 -2.65 21.50
N ILE A 110 -14.55 -2.65 22.84
CA ILE A 110 -13.41 -2.37 23.73
C ILE A 110 -12.29 -3.41 23.54
N LYS A 111 -12.63 -4.70 23.50
CA LYS A 111 -11.65 -5.78 23.29
C LYS A 111 -10.98 -5.67 21.92
N VAL A 112 -11.79 -5.41 20.88
CA VAL A 112 -11.28 -5.26 19.52
C VAL A 112 -10.34 -4.06 19.40
N VAL A 113 -10.67 -2.92 20.03
CA VAL A 113 -9.81 -1.73 20.06
C VAL A 113 -8.48 -2.02 20.71
N ALA A 114 -8.46 -2.71 21.85
CA ALA A 114 -7.22 -3.07 22.53
C ALA A 114 -6.34 -4.00 21.67
N GLU A 115 -6.94 -5.01 21.01
CA GLU A 115 -6.24 -5.90 20.08
C GLU A 115 -5.63 -5.12 18.91
N LEU A 116 -6.39 -4.21 18.29
CA LEU A 116 -5.95 -3.42 17.14
C LEU A 116 -4.89 -2.37 17.52
N ALA A 117 -4.99 -1.76 18.70
CA ALA A 117 -4.02 -0.81 19.23
C ALA A 117 -2.64 -1.46 19.34
N LEU A 118 -2.57 -2.66 19.94
CA LEU A 118 -1.33 -3.43 20.08
C LEU A 118 -0.76 -3.85 18.71
N ALA A 119 -1.61 -4.41 17.83
CA ALA A 119 -1.17 -4.88 16.51
C ALA A 119 -0.60 -3.76 15.63
N ASN A 120 -1.17 -2.56 15.72
CA ASN A 120 -0.77 -1.41 14.89
C ASN A 120 0.16 -0.42 15.60
N LYS A 121 0.56 -0.69 16.85
CA LYS A 121 1.37 0.21 17.69
C LYS A 121 0.74 1.61 17.80
N LEU A 122 -0.57 1.66 17.99
CA LEU A 122 -1.36 2.89 18.16
C LEU A 122 -1.97 2.91 19.56
N THR A 123 -2.43 4.09 19.98
CA THR A 123 -3.22 4.19 21.22
C THR A 123 -4.69 3.88 20.94
N ASP A 124 -5.41 3.42 21.95
CA ASP A 124 -6.86 3.20 21.89
C ASP A 124 -7.60 4.42 21.36
N ARG A 125 -7.20 5.62 21.80
CA ARG A 125 -7.76 6.89 21.32
C ARG A 125 -7.58 7.05 19.81
N TRP A 126 -6.43 6.68 19.27
CA TRP A 126 -6.17 6.74 17.83
C TRP A 126 -6.98 5.71 17.05
N ILE A 127 -7.11 4.48 17.56
CA ILE A 127 -7.97 3.47 16.93
C ILE A 127 -9.43 3.95 16.89
N TRP A 128 -9.94 4.49 18.01
CA TRP A 128 -11.28 5.08 18.04
C TRP A 128 -11.45 6.22 17.05
N LYS A 129 -10.43 7.08 16.93
CA LYS A 129 -10.42 8.16 15.95
C LYS A 129 -10.52 7.62 14.53
N ILE A 130 -9.69 6.63 14.17
CA ILE A 130 -9.68 5.98 12.85
C ILE A 130 -11.05 5.38 12.54
N VAL A 131 -11.61 4.58 13.44
CA VAL A 131 -12.90 3.90 13.24
C VAL A 131 -14.05 4.89 13.08
N LYS A 132 -14.00 6.06 13.74
CA LYS A 132 -15.04 7.10 13.63
C LYS A 132 -14.88 7.97 12.38
N GLU A 133 -13.64 8.35 12.05
CA GLU A 133 -13.33 9.32 10.99
C GLU A 133 -13.12 8.66 9.62
N THR A 134 -12.94 7.34 9.57
CA THR A 134 -12.83 6.57 8.33
C THR A 134 -14.09 5.72 8.14
N PRO A 135 -15.20 6.33 7.69
CA PRO A 135 -16.38 5.57 7.32
C PRO A 135 -16.06 4.66 6.12
N PRO A 136 -16.61 3.43 6.08
CA PRO A 136 -16.54 2.59 4.89
C PRO A 136 -17.33 3.27 3.78
N ASP A 137 -16.65 3.62 2.69
CA ASP A 137 -17.19 4.17 1.44
C ASP A 137 -18.43 5.07 1.59
N SER A 138 -18.22 6.36 1.90
CA SER A 138 -19.16 7.36 1.40
C SER A 138 -18.98 7.44 -0.12
N SER A 139 -19.81 6.68 -0.85
CA SER A 139 -20.15 7.00 -2.24
C SER A 139 -20.56 8.48 -2.30
N PRO A 140 -20.24 9.22 -3.38
CA PRO A 140 -20.71 10.60 -3.50
C PRO A 140 -22.23 10.62 -3.36
N THR A 141 -22.65 11.39 -2.36
CA THR A 141 -24.01 11.80 -2.01
C THR A 141 -24.90 11.99 -3.24
N THR A 142 -26.00 11.21 -3.26
CA THR A 142 -27.38 11.55 -3.67
C THR A 142 -27.58 12.28 -5.01
N PRO A 143 -28.36 11.72 -5.96
CA PRO A 143 -28.78 12.47 -7.13
C PRO A 143 -29.64 13.65 -6.67
N ASP A 144 -29.27 14.84 -7.13
CA ASP A 144 -30.00 16.08 -6.91
C ASP A 144 -31.45 15.89 -7.36
N LEU A 145 -32.36 15.97 -6.40
CA LEU A 145 -33.78 15.65 -6.57
C LEU A 145 -34.57 16.95 -6.63
N PHE A 146 -34.11 17.92 -7.42
CA PHE A 146 -34.86 19.10 -7.84
C PHE A 146 -34.36 19.60 -9.21
N HIS A 147 -34.98 19.11 -10.28
CA HIS A 147 -35.15 19.82 -11.55
C HIS A 147 -36.43 19.37 -12.24
#